data_AF-A0A9X1VJ57-F1
#
_entry.id   AF-A0A9X1VJ57-F1
#
_cell.length_a   1.000
_cell.length_b   1.000
_cell.length_c   1.000
_cell.angle_alpha   90.00
_cell.angle_beta   90.00
_cell.angle_gamma   90.00
#
_symmetry.space_group_name_H-M   'P 1'
#
loop_
_entity.id
_entity.type
_entity.pdbx_description
1 polymer ?
#
loop_
_entity_poly.entity_id
_entity_poly.type
_entity_poly.pdbx_seq_one_letter_code
_entity_poly.pdbx_strand_id
1 'polypeptide(L)'
;MKRYLIRTLLLGWLFLLGAGAAQAQADNLGAVRAALRNGSSRELSQYFAATVEVSFDDDKKSYNSTQAELVLKDYFAKNSPSSFEFIHQGESQEHIQYAIGRYVGRTGTYRVYVKLKPSRGAPVIDTLDFTKE
;
A
#
# COMPACT_ATOMS: atom_id res chain seq x y z
N MET A 1 -54.94 -22.43 10.99
CA MET A 1 -54.07 -21.32 11.47
C MET A 1 -52.64 -21.74 11.84
N LYS A 2 -52.14 -22.94 11.48
CA LYS A 2 -50.77 -23.40 11.84
C LYS A 2 -49.80 -23.58 10.65
N ARG A 3 -50.26 -23.35 9.41
CA ARG A 3 -49.46 -23.57 8.17
C ARG A 3 -48.78 -22.32 7.61
N TYR A 4 -49.21 -21.13 8.02
CA TYR A 4 -48.61 -19.85 7.60
C TYR A 4 -47.41 -19.46 8.47
N LEU A 5 -47.41 -19.87 9.74
CA LEU A 5 -46.30 -19.67 10.69
C LEU A 5 -44.99 -20.33 10.23
N ILE A 6 -45.06 -21.51 9.61
CA ILE A 6 -43.89 -22.24 9.08
C ILE A 6 -43.33 -21.57 7.81
N ARG A 7 -44.20 -20.95 6.99
CA ARG A 7 -43.78 -20.23 5.77
C ARG A 7 -43.17 -18.87 6.07
N THR A 8 -43.65 -18.16 7.10
CA THR A 8 -43.02 -16.92 7.57
C THR A 8 -41.69 -17.14 8.28
N LEU A 9 -41.49 -18.31 8.91
CA LEU A 9 -40.19 -18.69 9.51
C LEU A 9 -39.11 -19.01 8.47
N LEU A 10 -39.47 -19.49 7.28
CA LEU A 10 -38.53 -19.80 6.19
C LEU A 10 -38.03 -18.55 5.44
N LEU A 11 -38.81 -17.46 5.41
CA LEU A 11 -38.38 -16.18 4.82
C LEU A 11 -37.47 -15.36 5.75
N GLY A 12 -37.58 -15.54 7.06
CA GLY A 12 -36.69 -14.88 8.03
C GLY A 12 -35.27 -15.46 8.03
N TRP A 13 -35.10 -16.74 7.70
CA TRP A 13 -33.79 -17.39 7.70
C TRP A 13 -32.94 -17.07 6.46
N LEU A 14 -33.59 -16.68 5.35
CA LEU A 14 -32.89 -16.31 4.12
C LEU A 14 -32.27 -14.90 4.18
N PHE A 15 -32.69 -14.07 5.14
CA PHE A 15 -32.11 -12.73 5.36
C PHE A 15 -30.87 -12.73 6.27
N LEU A 16 -30.56 -13.85 6.92
CA LEU A 16 -29.38 -14.01 7.79
C LEU A 16 -28.15 -14.59 7.06
N LEU A 17 -28.28 -14.97 5.79
CA LEU A 17 -27.19 -15.47 4.94
C LEU A 17 -26.49 -14.36 4.11
N GLY A 18 -26.94 -13.11 4.22
CA GLY A 18 -26.37 -11.96 3.51
C GLY A 18 -25.23 -11.23 4.23
N ALA A 19 -24.89 -11.60 5.48
CA ALA A 19 -23.80 -10.98 6.25
C ALA A 19 -22.42 -11.61 5.93
N GLY A 20 -22.24 -12.13 4.71
CA GLY A 20 -21.02 -12.75 4.25
C GLY A 20 -19.97 -11.71 3.85
N ALA A 21 -19.00 -11.49 4.73
CA ALA A 21 -17.72 -10.84 4.50
C ALA A 21 -17.78 -9.47 3.81
N ALA A 22 -17.94 -8.42 4.63
CA ALA A 22 -17.22 -7.18 4.34
C ALA A 22 -15.73 -7.52 4.34
N GLN A 23 -15.17 -7.84 3.16
CA GLN A 23 -13.73 -7.81 2.99
C GLN A 23 -13.33 -6.36 3.23
N ALA A 24 -12.89 -6.06 4.44
CA ALA A 24 -12.12 -4.87 4.71
C ALA A 24 -10.89 -5.00 3.81
N GLN A 25 -10.97 -4.39 2.62
CA GLN A 25 -9.80 -4.16 1.78
C GLN A 25 -8.85 -3.40 2.69
N ALA A 26 -7.85 -4.09 3.23
CA ALA A 26 -6.86 -3.47 4.09
C ALA A 26 -6.36 -2.24 3.35
N ASP A 27 -6.42 -1.06 3.99
CA ASP A 27 -5.93 0.18 3.43
C ASP A 27 -4.39 0.09 3.34
N ASN A 28 -3.92 -0.65 2.34
CA ASN A 28 -2.50 -0.94 2.13
C ASN A 28 -1.74 0.35 1.91
N LEU A 29 -2.34 1.32 1.21
CA LEU A 29 -1.77 2.65 1.06
C LEU A 29 -1.73 3.39 2.41
N GLY A 30 -2.75 3.28 3.25
CA GLY A 30 -2.72 3.78 4.62
C GLY A 30 -1.53 3.28 5.44
N ALA A 31 -1.23 1.98 5.35
CA ALA A 31 -0.10 1.38 6.05
C ALA A 31 1.26 1.74 5.41
N VAL A 32 1.35 1.74 4.08
CA VAL A 32 2.54 2.21 3.34
C VAL A 32 2.86 3.66 3.68
N ARG A 33 1.83 4.52 3.73
CA ARG A 33 1.96 5.92 4.18
C ARG A 33 2.49 6.02 5.59
N ALA A 34 1.99 5.20 6.51
CA ALA A 34 2.47 5.19 7.89
C ALA A 34 3.95 4.76 7.96
N ALA A 35 4.33 3.70 7.24
CA ALA A 35 5.71 3.22 7.19
C ALA A 35 6.68 4.26 6.61
N LEU A 36 6.29 4.94 5.51
CA LEU A 36 7.07 6.03 4.91
C LEU A 36 7.19 7.24 5.84
N ARG A 37 6.09 7.63 6.50
CA ARG A 37 6.09 8.73 7.48
C ARG A 37 6.98 8.44 8.68
N ASN A 38 7.00 7.19 9.14
CA ASN A 38 7.81 6.75 10.26
C ASN A 38 9.27 6.45 9.86
N GLY A 39 9.59 6.43 8.56
CA GLY A 39 10.91 6.02 8.07
C GLY A 39 11.25 4.56 8.40
N SER A 40 10.23 3.70 8.50
CA SER A 40 10.38 2.30 8.91
C SER A 40 10.46 1.40 7.68
N SER A 41 11.68 1.05 7.26
CA SER A 41 11.88 0.12 6.14
C SER A 41 11.33 -1.28 6.45
N ARG A 42 11.36 -1.71 7.72
CA ARG A 42 10.80 -2.99 8.19
C ARG A 42 9.28 -3.05 8.04
N GLU A 43 8.58 -1.97 8.36
CA GLU A 43 7.13 -1.91 8.14
C GLU A 43 6.83 -1.85 6.64
N LEU A 44 7.61 -1.07 5.90
CA LEU A 44 7.42 -0.91 4.46
C LEU A 44 7.67 -2.21 3.68
N SER A 45 8.64 -3.03 4.09
CA SER A 45 9.01 -4.27 3.40
C SER A 45 7.94 -5.35 3.44
N GLN A 46 6.99 -5.26 4.36
CA GLN A 46 5.81 -6.15 4.41
C GLN A 46 4.93 -6.03 3.17
N TYR A 47 5.04 -4.92 2.45
CA TYR A 47 4.24 -4.61 1.27
C TYR A 47 5.02 -4.78 -0.04
N PHE A 48 6.27 -5.26 0.01
CA PHE A 48 7.10 -5.43 -1.18
C PHE A 48 6.69 -6.62 -2.02
N ALA A 49 6.81 -6.45 -3.34
CA ALA A 49 6.91 -7.56 -4.24
C ALA A 49 8.23 -8.34 -4.03
N ALA A 50 8.33 -9.52 -4.63
CA ALA A 50 9.56 -10.32 -4.61
C ALA A 50 10.78 -9.55 -5.15
N THR A 51 10.54 -8.75 -6.20
CA THR A 51 11.48 -7.79 -6.77
C THR A 51 10.86 -6.41 -6.75
N VAL A 52 11.61 -5.43 -6.26
CA VAL A 52 11.22 -4.02 -6.16
C VAL A 52 12.27 -3.17 -6.88
N GLU A 53 11.80 -2.26 -7.72
CA GLU A 53 12.62 -1.22 -8.30
C GLU A 53 12.68 -0.03 -7.32
N VAL A 54 13.89 0.36 -6.92
CA VAL A 54 14.12 1.52 -6.06
C VAL A 54 14.97 2.52 -6.82
N SER A 55 14.54 3.78 -6.82
CA SER A 55 15.21 4.90 -7.46
C SER A 55 15.38 6.05 -6.48
N PHE A 56 16.56 6.65 -6.49
CA PHE A 56 16.85 7.91 -5.80
C PHE A 56 17.51 8.85 -6.81
N ASP A 57 16.86 9.99 -7.09
CA ASP A 57 17.37 11.00 -8.04
C ASP A 57 17.82 10.39 -9.38
N ASP A 58 16.94 9.58 -9.99
CA ASP A 58 17.12 8.85 -11.25
C ASP A 58 18.13 7.68 -11.24
N ASP A 59 18.84 7.40 -10.14
CA ASP A 59 19.64 6.18 -10.00
C ASP A 59 18.75 4.99 -9.64
N LYS A 60 18.28 4.30 -10.68
CA LYS A 60 17.30 3.22 -10.62
C LYS A 60 17.97 1.85 -10.56
N LYS A 61 17.56 1.03 -9.59
CA LYS A 61 18.04 -0.35 -9.44
C LYS A 61 16.96 -1.30 -8.93
N SER A 62 16.99 -2.53 -9.44
CA SER A 62 16.11 -3.61 -8.98
C SER A 62 16.76 -4.43 -7.88
N TYR A 63 15.99 -4.72 -6.85
CA TYR A 63 16.41 -5.46 -5.66
C TYR A 63 15.40 -6.55 -5.32
N ASN A 64 15.84 -7.63 -4.68
CA ASN A 64 14.89 -8.47 -3.97
C ASN A 64 14.34 -7.74 -2.72
N SER A 65 13.23 -8.22 -2.16
CA SER A 65 12.57 -7.57 -1.01
C SER A 65 13.52 -7.28 0.17
N THR A 66 14.36 -8.25 0.55
CA THR A 66 15.32 -8.08 1.66
C THR A 66 16.38 -7.03 1.36
N GLN A 67 16.91 -7.01 0.14
CA GLN A 67 17.87 -6.00 -0.29
C GLN A 67 17.24 -4.60 -0.34
N ALA A 68 16.00 -4.49 -0.85
CA ALA A 68 15.26 -3.24 -0.87
C ALA A 68 15.03 -2.68 0.55
N GLU A 69 14.71 -3.55 1.52
CA GLU A 69 14.57 -3.15 2.93
C GLU A 69 15.86 -2.54 3.48
N LEU A 70 17.02 -3.15 3.20
CA LEU A 70 18.31 -2.65 3.65
C LEU A 70 18.66 -1.30 2.98
N VAL A 71 18.43 -1.18 1.67
CA VAL A 71 18.66 0.06 0.93
C VAL A 71 17.81 1.20 1.51
N LEU A 72 16.53 0.95 1.76
CA LEU A 72 15.62 1.95 2.33
C LEU A 72 15.93 2.24 3.80
N LYS A 73 16.41 1.26 4.57
CA LYS A 73 16.90 1.47 5.94
C LYS A 73 18.05 2.49 5.95
N ASP A 74 19.03 2.30 5.08
CA ASP A 74 20.19 3.19 4.96
C ASP A 74 19.76 4.59 4.48
N TYR A 75 18.83 4.65 3.54
CA TYR A 75 18.26 5.92 3.07
C TYR A 75 17.53 6.66 4.19
N PHE A 76 16.62 6.02 4.92
CA PHE A 76 15.87 6.65 6.02
C PHE A 76 16.78 7.04 7.20
N ALA A 77 17.89 6.33 7.45
CA ALA A 77 18.89 6.76 8.43
C ALA A 77 19.61 8.05 8.00
N LYS A 78 19.92 8.19 6.71
CA LYS A 78 20.61 9.37 6.13
C LYS A 78 19.67 10.55 5.85
N ASN A 79 18.41 10.28 5.61
CA ASN A 79 17.40 11.27 5.24
C ASN A 79 16.10 11.04 6.01
N SER A 80 16.14 11.03 7.34
CA SER A 80 14.99 10.68 8.17
C SER A 80 13.77 11.59 7.89
N PRO A 81 12.55 11.01 7.77
CA PRO A 81 11.36 11.79 7.46
C PRO A 81 10.94 12.65 8.65
N SER A 82 10.65 13.91 8.38
CA SER A 82 9.89 14.79 9.27
C SER A 82 8.38 14.68 9.00
N SER A 83 8.00 14.46 7.75
CA SER A 83 6.62 14.22 7.35
C SER A 83 6.54 13.45 6.03
N PHE A 84 5.43 12.75 5.86
CA PHE A 84 5.05 12.11 4.60
C PHE A 84 3.53 12.13 4.45
N GLU A 85 3.06 12.47 3.26
CA GLU A 85 1.65 12.42 2.89
C GLU A 85 1.50 12.02 1.42
N PHE A 86 0.43 11.30 1.09
CA PHE A 86 0.04 11.13 -0.30
C PHE A 86 -0.72 12.37 -0.76
N ILE A 87 -0.27 12.96 -1.87
CA ILE A 87 -0.84 14.15 -2.50
C ILE A 87 -1.66 13.82 -3.75
N HIS A 88 -1.46 12.64 -4.32
CA HIS A 88 -2.25 12.13 -5.44
C HIS A 88 -2.27 10.60 -5.42
N GLN A 89 -3.39 10.01 -5.81
CA GLN A 89 -3.55 8.56 -5.93
C GLN A 89 -4.41 8.29 -7.16
N GLY A 90 -4.14 7.19 -7.84
CA GLY A 90 -4.90 6.86 -9.03
C GLY A 90 -4.57 5.49 -9.59
N GLU A 91 -5.13 5.26 -10.75
CA GLU A 91 -4.97 4.04 -11.53
C GLU A 91 -4.70 4.45 -12.98
N SER A 92 -3.73 3.81 -13.62
CA SER A 92 -3.44 4.06 -15.04
C SER A 92 -4.53 3.45 -15.93
N GLN A 93 -4.51 3.78 -17.22
CA GLN A 93 -5.41 3.15 -18.20
C GLN A 93 -5.24 1.63 -18.29
N GLU A 94 -4.06 1.12 -17.89
CA GLU A 94 -3.73 -0.30 -17.85
C GLU A 94 -4.01 -0.94 -16.48
N HIS A 95 -4.84 -0.31 -15.64
CA HIS A 95 -5.19 -0.78 -14.30
C HIS A 95 -3.99 -0.88 -13.33
N ILE A 96 -2.95 -0.07 -13.57
CA ILE A 96 -1.79 0.00 -12.68
C ILE A 96 -2.08 1.03 -11.59
N GLN A 97 -2.21 0.57 -10.35
CA GLN A 97 -2.42 1.43 -9.20
C GLN A 97 -1.14 2.16 -8.81
N TYR A 98 -1.24 3.45 -8.51
CA TYR A 98 -0.12 4.27 -8.09
C TYR A 98 -0.52 5.35 -7.08
N ALA A 99 0.47 5.79 -6.31
CA ALA A 99 0.34 6.92 -5.41
C ALA A 99 1.57 7.84 -5.54
N ILE A 100 1.35 9.13 -5.41
CA ILE A 100 2.39 10.16 -5.35
C ILE A 100 2.30 10.81 -3.99
N GLY A 101 3.41 10.82 -3.27
CA GLY A 101 3.52 11.47 -1.97
C GLY A 101 4.59 12.54 -1.94
N ARG A 102 4.47 13.42 -0.95
CA ARG A 102 5.47 14.41 -0.60
C ARG A 102 6.19 13.95 0.66
N TYR A 103 7.49 13.76 0.55
CA TYR A 103 8.38 13.31 1.61
C TYR A 103 9.28 14.48 2.03
N VAL A 104 9.13 14.97 3.24
CA VAL A 104 10.00 16.02 3.79
C VAL A 104 11.03 15.35 4.68
N GLY A 105 12.23 15.16 4.16
CA GLY A 105 13.34 14.54 4.87
C GLY A 105 14.37 15.54 5.38
N ARG A 106 15.32 15.05 6.17
CA ARG A 106 16.45 15.85 6.68
C ARG A 106 17.28 16.53 5.58
N THR A 107 17.39 15.92 4.39
CA THR A 107 18.24 16.42 3.29
C THR A 107 17.47 17.19 2.21
N GLY A 108 16.16 17.34 2.36
CA GLY A 108 15.31 18.07 1.43
C GLY A 108 13.89 17.50 1.32
N THR A 109 13.12 18.08 0.40
CA THR A 109 11.79 17.57 0.03
C THR A 109 11.90 16.74 -1.24
N TYR A 110 11.17 15.62 -1.27
CA TYR A 110 11.19 14.66 -2.35
C TYR A 110 9.75 14.31 -2.73
N ARG A 111 9.50 14.17 -4.03
CA ARG A 111 8.33 13.45 -4.53
C ARG A 111 8.63 11.96 -4.47
N VAL A 112 7.70 11.21 -3.89
CA VAL A 112 7.78 9.75 -3.82
C VAL A 112 6.69 9.17 -4.69
N TYR A 113 7.08 8.53 -5.78
CA TYR A 113 6.18 7.74 -6.60
C TYR A 113 6.19 6.29 -6.11
N VAL A 114 5.00 5.76 -5.86
CA VAL A 114 4.76 4.38 -5.44
C VAL A 114 3.92 3.70 -6.50
N LYS A 115 4.49 2.71 -7.19
CA LYS A 115 3.75 1.86 -8.12
C LYS A 115 3.40 0.55 -7.43
N LEU A 116 2.13 0.16 -7.53
CA LEU A 116 1.65 -1.12 -7.05
C LEU A 116 1.46 -2.07 -8.24
N LYS A 117 1.62 -3.36 -8.00
CA LYS A 117 1.17 -4.41 -8.92
C LYS A 117 0.20 -5.38 -8.24
N PRO A 118 -0.72 -5.98 -9.00
CA PRO A 118 -1.61 -7.01 -8.46
C PRO A 118 -0.85 -8.19 -7.87
N SER A 119 -1.39 -8.77 -6.81
CA SER A 119 -0.90 -10.02 -6.21
C SER A 119 -2.08 -10.93 -5.90
N ARG A 120 -1.84 -12.17 -5.45
CA ARG A 120 -2.92 -13.09 -5.02
C ARG A 120 -3.72 -12.56 -3.81
N GLY A 121 -3.19 -11.58 -3.09
CA GLY A 121 -3.87 -10.89 -2.00
C GLY A 121 -3.87 -9.38 -2.22
N ALA A 122 -3.42 -8.63 -1.21
CA ALA A 122 -3.21 -7.20 -1.31
C ALA A 122 -2.25 -6.83 -2.46
N PRO A 123 -2.48 -5.73 -3.21
CA PRO A 123 -1.48 -5.17 -4.11
C PRO A 123 -0.16 -4.92 -3.38
N VAL A 124 0.94 -5.16 -4.07
CA VAL A 124 2.30 -5.04 -3.52
C VAL A 124 3.09 -3.97 -4.27
N ILE A 125 4.05 -3.34 -3.59
CA ILE A 125 4.93 -2.32 -4.13
C ILE A 125 5.87 -2.97 -5.16
N ASP A 126 5.79 -2.46 -6.39
CA ASP A 126 6.64 -2.80 -7.52
C ASP A 126 7.78 -1.79 -7.68
N THR A 127 7.48 -0.50 -7.47
CA THR A 127 8.43 0.61 -7.64
C THR A 127 8.30 1.63 -6.52
N LEU A 128 9.45 2.10 -6.04
CA LEU A 128 9.61 3.29 -5.22
C LEU A 128 10.60 4.22 -5.90
N ASP A 129 10.19 5.44 -6.19
CA ASP A 129 11.04 6.43 -6.83
C ASP A 129 10.99 7.73 -6.03
N PHE A 130 12.14 8.13 -5.49
CA PHE A 130 12.33 9.35 -4.72
C PHE A 130 13.06 10.36 -5.61
N THR A 131 12.34 11.37 -6.07
CA THR A 131 12.88 12.46 -6.89
C THR A 131 12.91 13.72 -6.04
N LYS A 132 14.08 14.36 -5.91
CA LYS A 132 14.17 15.64 -5.22
C LYS A 132 13.29 16.70 -5.90
N GLU A 133 12.57 17.49 -5.09
CA GLU A 133 11.83 18.68 -5.55
C GLU A 133 12.76 19.85 -5.88
#